data_AF-A0A523SSU2-F1
#
_entry.id   AF-A0A523SSU2-F1
#
_cell.length_a   1.000
_cell.length_b   1.000
_cell.length_c   1.000
_cell.angle_alpha   90.00
_cell.angle_beta   90.00
_cell.angle_gamma   90.00
#
_symmetry.space_group_name_H-M   'P 1'
#
loop_
_entity.id
_entity.type
_entity.pdbx_description
1 polymer ?
#
loop_
_entity_poly.entity_id
_entity_poly.type
_entity_poly.pdbx_seq_one_letter_code
_entity_poly.pdbx_strand_id
1 'polypeptide(L)' 'MGEDVLRVVTADSGAAILDEHFKPLLIVAATVVLVKPPYRKARLCLSEPIFRKVEDGSFLIVH' A
#
# COMPACT_ATOMS: atom_id res chain seq x y z
N MET A 1 -6.12 31.50 14.09
CA MET A 1 -6.69 30.90 12.87
C MET A 1 -5.93 29.61 12.62
N GLY A 2 -6.41 28.48 13.12
CA GLY A 2 -5.78 27.20 12.81
C GLY A 2 -6.18 26.84 11.40
N GLU A 3 -5.25 26.88 10.45
CA GLU A 3 -5.52 26.34 9.11
C GLU A 3 -5.97 24.88 9.28
N ASP A 4 -7.10 24.52 8.66
CA ASP A 4 -7.50 23.13 8.55
C ASP A 4 -6.47 22.41 7.68
N VAL A 5 -5.49 21.81 8.36
CA VAL A 5 -4.40 21.09 7.74
C VAL A 5 -4.96 19.83 7.07
N LEU A 6 -4.78 19.72 5.74
CA LEU A 6 -5.21 18.56 4.97
C LEU A 6 -4.55 17.28 5.50
N ARG A 7 -5.39 16.27 5.72
CA ARG A 7 -5.00 14.93 6.14
C ARG A 7 -5.43 13.97 5.04
N VAL A 8 -4.49 13.21 4.49
CA VAL A 8 -4.73 12.33 3.36
C VAL A 8 -4.63 10.88 3.83
N VAL A 9 -5.64 10.08 3.51
CA VAL A 9 -5.56 8.62 3.63
C VAL A 9 -5.34 8.06 2.23
N THR A 10 -4.35 7.20 2.08
CA THR A 10 -4.02 6.54 0.81
C THR A 10 -3.75 5.07 1.04
N ALA A 11 -4.07 4.24 0.05
CA ALA A 11 -3.84 2.81 0.06
C ALA A 11 -2.95 2.41 -1.11
N ASP A 12 -2.10 1.41 -0.93
CA ASP A 12 -1.33 0.78 -1.99
C ASP A 12 -1.07 -0.70 -1.67
N SER A 13 -0.91 -1.51 -2.71
CA SER A 13 -0.48 -2.90 -2.60
C SER A 13 0.96 -3.03 -3.07
N GLY A 14 1.79 -3.75 -2.32
CA GLY A 14 3.22 -3.81 -2.60
C GLY A 14 3.92 -5.00 -1.97
N ALA A 15 5.23 -5.04 -2.22
CA ALA A 15 6.12 -6.16 -1.97
C ALA A 15 5.72 -7.44 -2.72
N ALA A 16 6.71 -8.24 -3.13
CA ALA A 16 6.45 -9.45 -3.90
C ALA A 16 7.36 -10.61 -3.49
N ILE A 17 6.80 -11.81 -3.54
CA ILE A 17 7.58 -13.06 -3.59
C ILE A 17 8.02 -13.25 -5.03
N LEU A 18 9.32 -13.49 -5.24
CA LEU A 18 9.92 -13.66 -6.56
C LEU A 18 10.36 -15.12 -6.78
N ASP A 19 10.45 -15.53 -8.05
CA ASP A 19 11.11 -16.77 -8.44
C ASP A 19 12.64 -16.60 -8.53
N GLU A 20 13.34 -17.68 -8.89
CA GLU A 20 14.80 -17.72 -9.09
C GLU A 20 15.32 -16.84 -10.23
N HIS A 21 14.40 -16.31 -11.05
CA HIS A 21 14.68 -15.38 -12.15
C HIS A 21 14.24 -13.95 -11.83
N PHE A 22 13.95 -13.64 -10.57
CA PHE A 22 13.46 -12.33 -10.12
C PHE A 22 12.11 -11.91 -10.73
N LYS A 23 11.30 -12.86 -11.20
CA LYS A 23 9.93 -12.58 -11.65
C LYS A 23 8.97 -12.61 -10.46
N PRO A 24 8.06 -11.65 -10.34
CA PRO A 24 7.11 -11.63 -9.25
C PRO A 24 6.07 -12.74 -9.42
N LEU A 25 5.83 -13.51 -8.35
CA LEU A 25 4.84 -14.58 -8.28
C LEU A 25 3.60 -14.13 -7.50
N LEU A 26 3.83 -13.48 -6.34
CA LEU A 26 2.76 -13.06 -5.43
C LEU A 26 3.00 -11.64 -4.95
N ILE A 27 1.95 -10.83 -4.88
CA ILE A 27 1.89 -9.56 -4.16
C ILE A 27 1.45 -9.86 -2.73
N VAL A 28 2.19 -9.37 -1.74
CA VAL A 28 2.10 -9.91 -0.37
C VAL A 28 1.32 -9.03 0.60
N ALA A 29 1.29 -7.71 0.39
CA ALA A 29 0.65 -6.80 1.35
C ALA A 29 -0.17 -5.71 0.66
N ALA A 30 -1.29 -5.35 1.28
CA ALA A 30 -1.98 -4.08 1.07
C ALA A 30 -1.76 -3.21 2.30
N THR A 31 -1.62 -1.89 2.12
CA THR A 31 -1.33 -0.97 3.21
C THR A 31 -2.04 0.36 3.01
N VAL A 32 -2.69 0.83 4.08
CA VAL A 32 -3.33 2.13 4.17
C VAL A 32 -2.50 3.02 5.10
N VAL A 33 -2.17 4.23 4.66
CA VAL A 33 -1.42 5.21 5.44
C VAL A 33 -2.16 6.53 5.57
N LEU A 34 -2.06 7.14 6.75
CA LEU A 34 -2.46 8.52 7.00
C LEU A 34 -1.25 9.43 6.87
N VAL A 35 -1.34 10.43 6.01
CA VAL A 35 -0.28 11.42 5.77
C VAL A 35 -0.80 12.83 6.10
N LYS A 36 0.07 13.65 6.69
CA LYS A 36 -0.16 15.06 7.05
C LYS A 36 1.10 15.87 6.73
N PRO A 37 1.08 17.22 6.67
CA PRO A 37 2.27 18.02 6.48
C PRO A 37 3.44 17.59 7.39
N PRO A 38 4.68 17.60 6.86
CA PRO A 38 5.09 18.04 5.52
C PRO A 38 4.93 16.95 4.43
N TYR A 39 4.03 15.99 4.63
CA TYR A 39 3.67 14.92 3.69
C TYR A 39 4.80 13.98 3.26
N ARG A 40 5.83 13.83 4.11
CA ARG A 40 7.01 13.01 3.80
C ARG A 40 6.96 11.58 4.30
N LYS A 41 6.14 11.29 5.32
CA LYS A 41 6.07 9.98 5.98
C LYS A 41 4.65 9.70 6.45
N ALA A 42 4.31 8.42 6.50
CA ALA A 42 3.11 7.94 7.16
C ALA A 42 3.12 8.35 8.64
N ARG A 43 2.00 8.87 9.12
CA ARG A 43 1.77 9.16 10.54
C ARG A 43 1.10 7.99 11.25
N LEU A 44 0.22 7.29 10.55
CA LEU A 44 -0.38 6.02 10.94
C LEU A 44 -0.34 5.08 9.73
N CYS A 45 -0.28 3.78 10.00
CA CYS A 45 -0.19 2.73 9.00
C CYS A 45 -1.02 1.53 9.47
N LEU A 46 -1.85 1.00 8.59
CA LEU A 46 -2.50 -0.30 8.74
C LEU A 46 -2.12 -1.14 7.54
N SER A 47 -1.62 -2.34 7.79
CA SER A 47 -1.18 -3.27 6.74
C SER A 47 -1.84 -4.61 6.96
N GLU A 48 -2.24 -5.25 5.86
CA GLU A 48 -2.74 -6.61 5.88
C GLU A 48 -2.02 -7.48 4.84
N PRO A 49 -1.80 -8.77 5.17
CA PRO A 49 -1.26 -9.72 4.21
C PRO A 49 -2.34 -10.17 3.23
N ILE A 50 -2.05 -10.13 1.92
CA ILE A 50 -3.04 -10.44 0.87
C ILE A 50 -2.66 -11.65 0.01
N PHE A 51 -1.37 -11.98 -0.10
CA PHE A 51 -0.83 -13.10 -0.87
C PHE A 51 -1.62 -13.40 -2.17
N ARG A 52 -1.64 -12.44 -3.09
CA ARG A 52 -2.35 -12.54 -4.38
C ARG A 52 -1.39 -12.84 -5.51
N LYS A 53 -1.82 -13.66 -6.46
CA LYS A 53 -1.09 -13.91 -7.70
C LYS A 53 -1.00 -12.64 -8.54
N VAL A 54 0.13 -12.44 -9.23
CA VAL A 54 0.33 -11.25 -10.05
C VAL A 54 -0.67 -11.16 -11.21
N GLU A 55 -1.16 -12.31 -11.69
CA GLU A 55 -2.19 -12.39 -12.73
C GLU A 55 -3.54 -11.84 -12.26
N ASP A 56 -3.79 -11.84 -10.95
CA ASP A 56 -5.00 -11.31 -10.31
C ASP A 56 -4.85 -9.82 -9.93
N GLY A 57 -3.82 -9.13 -10.44
CA GLY A 57 -3.44 -7.78 -10.01
C GLY A 57 -4.55 -6.72 -10.14
N SER A 58 -5.47 -6.87 -11.09
CA SER A 58 -6.62 -5.95 -11.24
C SER A 58 -7.59 -5.99 -10.05
N PHE A 59 -7.63 -7.10 -9.30
CA PHE A 59 -8.46 -7.26 -8.11
C PHE A 59 -7.86 -6.61 -6.86
N LEU A 60 -6.69 -6.00 -6.95
CA LEU A 60 -6.07 -5.29 -5.81
C LEU A 60 -6.71 -3.94 -5.53
N ILE A 61 -7.47 -3.39 -6.49
CA ILE A 61 -8.16 -2.11 -6.35
C ILE A 61 -9.31 -2.18 -5.30
N VAL A 62 -9.77 -3.39 -4.97
CA VAL A 62 -10.87 -3.61 -4.00
C VAL A 62 -10.41 -3.99 -2.58
N HIS A 63 -9.10 -4.02 -2.31
CA HIS A 63 -8.54 -4.13 -0.96
C HIS A 63 -8.23 -2.73 -0.42
#